data_AF-A0A140L8J4-F1
#
_entry.id   AF-A0A140L8J4-F1
#
_cell.length_a   1.000
_cell.length_b   1.000
_cell.length_c   1.000
_cell.angle_alpha   90.00
_cell.angle_beta   90.00
_cell.angle_gamma   90.00
#
_symmetry.space_group_name_H-M   'P 1'
#
loop_
_entity.id
_entity.type
_entity.pdbx_description
1 polymer ?
#
loop_
_entity_poly.entity_id
_entity_poly.type
_entity_poly.pdbx_seq_one_letter_code
_entity_poly.pdbx_strand_id
1 'polypeptide(L)'
;MLAAEYSVLHKIIASLLVGFSIKLMDDYIDEEKEMQSSHSLVKQMGKGTLPYAMILTALAAGFHGEYAVTLTSACYIVGMFHHLNTKLLSGLRSYQESLLVMLINVYFFSFQAIFSSIIIILLIQIADDILDVEWDRKYGFKNYANQFGKGEAIIVTLILGVISIMFYLSKFLIVVSSAIWIEWAYKKIHR
;
A
#
# COMPACT_ATOMS: atom_id res chain seq x y z
N MET A 1 24.54 -18.59 -6.98
CA MET A 1 23.57 -18.08 -7.97
C MET A 1 22.15 -18.51 -7.60
N LEU A 2 21.85 -19.81 -7.56
CA LEU A 2 20.54 -20.36 -7.14
C LEU A 2 19.97 -19.75 -5.84
N ALA A 3 20.73 -19.71 -4.74
CA ALA A 3 20.23 -19.17 -3.47
C ALA A 3 19.86 -17.66 -3.52
N ALA A 4 20.55 -16.88 -4.35
CA ALA A 4 20.25 -15.46 -4.54
C ALA A 4 18.98 -15.26 -5.40
N GLU A 5 18.80 -16.09 -6.43
CA GLU A 5 17.59 -16.10 -7.26
C GLU A 5 16.35 -16.51 -6.45
N TYR A 6 16.47 -17.53 -5.59
CA TYR A 6 15.41 -17.89 -4.65
C TYR A 6 15.05 -16.71 -3.74
N SER A 7 16.04 -16.00 -3.18
CA SER A 7 15.77 -14.84 -2.32
C SER A 7 14.99 -13.72 -3.02
N VAL A 8 15.29 -13.43 -4.29
CA VAL A 8 14.59 -12.40 -5.07
C VAL A 8 13.17 -12.82 -5.41
N LEU A 9 12.96 -14.08 -5.82
CA LEU A 9 11.63 -14.60 -6.14
C LEU A 9 10.69 -14.52 -4.93
N HIS A 10 11.16 -14.88 -3.73
CA HIS A 10 10.36 -14.79 -2.50
C HIS A 10 9.95 -13.34 -2.18
N LYS A 11 10.84 -12.37 -2.41
CA LYS A 11 10.54 -10.93 -2.24
C LYS A 11 9.49 -10.44 -3.23
N ILE A 12 9.57 -10.87 -4.49
CA ILE A 12 8.58 -10.53 -5.52
C ILE A 12 7.21 -11.13 -5.16
N ILE A 13 7.16 -12.42 -4.82
CA ILE A 13 5.91 -13.08 -4.44
C ILE A 13 5.31 -12.40 -3.20
N ALA A 14 6.12 -12.13 -2.18
CA ALA A 14 5.65 -11.41 -1.00
C ALA A 14 5.09 -10.03 -1.34
N SER A 15 5.78 -9.25 -2.19
CA SER A 15 5.31 -7.92 -2.62
C SER A 15 4.00 -7.98 -3.40
N LEU A 16 3.83 -8.98 -4.28
CA LEU A 16 2.61 -9.17 -5.06
C LEU A 16 1.43 -9.53 -4.14
N LEU A 17 1.62 -10.49 -3.24
CA LEU A 17 0.58 -10.92 -2.30
C LEU A 17 0.16 -9.79 -1.34
N VAL A 18 1.13 -9.00 -0.85
CA VAL A 18 0.86 -7.81 -0.02
C VAL A 18 0.06 -6.78 -0.82
N GLY A 19 0.49 -6.43 -2.04
CA GLY A 19 -0.20 -5.43 -2.85
C GLY A 19 -1.64 -5.85 -3.20
N PHE A 20 -1.88 -7.13 -3.52
CA PHE A 20 -3.26 -7.63 -3.68
C PHE A 20 -4.07 -7.58 -2.39
N SER A 21 -3.47 -7.97 -1.26
CA SER A 21 -4.13 -7.90 0.04
C SER A 21 -4.57 -6.47 0.36
N ILE A 22 -3.70 -5.49 0.12
CA ILE A 22 -3.99 -4.07 0.40
C ILE A 22 -5.11 -3.59 -0.52
N LYS A 23 -5.03 -3.85 -1.83
CA LYS A 23 -6.11 -3.46 -2.75
C LYS A 23 -7.47 -4.05 -2.38
N LEU A 24 -7.50 -5.33 -1.99
CA LEU A 24 -8.75 -5.96 -1.53
C LEU A 24 -9.28 -5.29 -0.25
N MET A 25 -8.39 -4.87 0.66
CA MET A 25 -8.78 -4.14 1.86
C MET A 25 -9.29 -2.73 1.54
N ASP A 26 -8.61 -2.01 0.65
CA ASP A 26 -8.99 -0.66 0.23
C ASP A 26 -10.35 -0.68 -0.47
N ASP A 27 -10.55 -1.57 -1.46
CA ASP A 27 -11.85 -1.75 -2.11
C ASP A 27 -12.95 -2.10 -1.10
N TYR A 28 -12.66 -2.89 -0.06
CA TYR A 28 -13.64 -3.23 0.97
C TYR A 28 -14.03 -2.00 1.80
N ILE A 29 -13.04 -1.20 2.20
CA ILE A 29 -13.25 0.03 2.98
C ILE A 29 -14.01 1.08 2.17
N ASP A 30 -13.74 1.17 0.87
CA ASP A 30 -14.38 2.15 0.00
C ASP A 30 -15.76 1.70 -0.48
N GLU A 31 -16.03 0.40 -0.65
CA GLU A 31 -17.39 -0.10 -0.91
C GLU A 31 -18.34 0.13 0.27
N GLU A 32 -17.86 0.07 1.53
CA GLU A 32 -18.68 0.48 2.68
C GLU A 32 -19.12 1.96 2.61
N LYS A 33 -18.36 2.81 1.90
CA LYS A 33 -18.71 4.22 1.68
C LYS A 33 -19.57 4.41 0.43
N GLU A 34 -19.39 3.58 -0.60
CA GLU A 34 -20.09 3.65 -1.87
C GLU A 34 -21.16 2.56 -2.01
N MET A 35 -22.42 2.92 -1.80
CA MET A 35 -23.55 2.00 -1.94
C MET A 35 -23.81 1.48 -3.39
N GLN A 36 -22.96 1.78 -4.39
CA GLN A 36 -23.37 1.74 -5.80
C GLN A 36 -22.33 1.43 -6.90
N SER A 37 -21.15 0.86 -6.66
CA SER A 37 -20.31 0.37 -7.79
C SER A 37 -20.61 -1.12 -8.08
N SER A 38 -21.02 -1.45 -9.30
CA SER A 38 -21.58 -2.77 -9.68
C SER A 38 -20.55 -3.83 -10.09
N HIS A 39 -19.25 -3.54 -9.97
CA HIS A 39 -18.17 -4.38 -10.53
C HIS A 39 -16.93 -4.49 -9.62
N SER A 40 -17.09 -4.53 -8.30
CA SER A 40 -15.97 -4.81 -7.39
C SER A 40 -15.81 -6.32 -7.17
N LEU A 41 -14.55 -6.78 -7.03
CA LEU A 41 -14.23 -8.13 -6.52
C LEU A 41 -14.86 -8.36 -5.14
N VAL A 42 -15.02 -7.27 -4.38
CA VAL A 42 -15.63 -7.25 -3.07
C VAL A 42 -17.12 -7.63 -3.10
N LYS A 43 -17.89 -7.28 -4.13
CA LYS A 43 -19.27 -7.82 -4.28
C LYS A 43 -19.32 -9.31 -4.51
N GLN A 44 -18.36 -9.86 -5.26
CA GLN A 44 -18.30 -11.31 -5.52
C GLN A 44 -17.88 -12.08 -4.28
N MET A 45 -16.90 -11.54 -3.53
CA MET A 45 -16.32 -12.18 -2.34
C MET A 45 -17.12 -11.87 -1.06
N GLY A 46 -17.89 -10.79 -1.06
CA GLY A 46 -18.70 -10.29 0.05
C GLY A 46 -17.90 -10.17 1.34
N LYS A 47 -18.46 -10.73 2.42
CA LYS A 47 -17.80 -10.79 3.74
C LYS A 47 -16.49 -11.60 3.75
N GLY A 48 -16.20 -12.35 2.69
CA GLY A 48 -14.96 -13.12 2.55
C GLY A 48 -13.74 -12.26 2.21
N THR A 49 -13.92 -11.03 1.70
CA THR A 49 -12.81 -10.18 1.23
C THR A 49 -11.73 -9.98 2.29
N LEU A 50 -12.12 -9.59 3.52
CA LEU A 50 -11.18 -9.38 4.62
C LEU A 50 -10.44 -10.67 5.02
N PRO A 51 -11.10 -11.82 5.24
CA PRO A 51 -10.42 -13.10 5.43
C PRO A 51 -9.41 -13.45 4.32
N TYR A 52 -9.75 -13.22 3.05
CA TYR A 52 -8.83 -13.50 1.93
C TYR A 52 -7.62 -12.56 1.95
N ALA A 53 -7.81 -11.27 2.21
CA ALA A 53 -6.70 -10.33 2.39
C ALA A 53 -5.76 -10.77 3.53
N MET A 54 -6.32 -11.18 4.68
CA MET A 54 -5.54 -11.70 5.80
C MET A 54 -4.73 -12.95 5.42
N ILE A 55 -5.33 -13.89 4.67
CA ILE A 55 -4.63 -15.08 4.19
C ILE A 55 -3.50 -14.70 3.22
N LEU A 56 -3.73 -13.77 2.29
CA LEU A 56 -2.70 -13.30 1.36
C LEU A 56 -1.53 -12.66 2.10
N THR A 57 -1.80 -11.82 3.10
CA THR A 57 -0.76 -11.22 3.95
C THR A 57 0.01 -12.28 4.73
N ALA A 58 -0.67 -13.29 5.29
CA ALA A 58 -0.03 -14.39 6.01
C ALA A 58 0.87 -15.23 5.09
N LEU A 59 0.40 -15.55 3.87
CA LEU A 59 1.21 -16.24 2.86
C LEU A 59 2.43 -15.40 2.45
N ALA A 60 2.24 -14.08 2.25
CA ALA A 60 3.34 -13.17 1.95
C ALA A 60 4.42 -13.19 3.03
N ALA A 61 4.02 -13.20 4.31
CA ALA A 61 4.94 -13.30 5.44
C ALA A 61 5.68 -14.65 5.46
N GLY A 62 5.01 -15.73 5.04
CA GLY A 62 5.63 -17.04 4.83
C GLY A 62 6.70 -17.05 3.74
N PHE A 63 6.52 -16.27 2.66
CA PHE A 63 7.54 -16.12 1.61
C PHE A 63 8.69 -15.20 2.04
N HIS A 64 8.39 -14.01 2.56
CA HIS A 64 9.41 -13.06 3.01
C HIS A 64 8.87 -12.10 4.08
N GLY A 65 8.99 -12.50 5.35
CA GLY A 65 8.48 -11.78 6.52
C GLY A 65 8.84 -10.30 6.57
N GLU A 66 10.10 -9.92 6.31
CA GLU A 66 10.50 -8.50 6.33
C GLU A 66 9.75 -7.67 5.26
N TYR A 67 9.54 -8.21 4.05
CA TYR A 67 8.87 -7.45 2.99
C TYR A 67 7.38 -7.34 3.31
N ALA A 68 6.76 -8.46 3.69
CA ALA A 68 5.36 -8.49 4.06
C ALA A 68 5.04 -7.52 5.19
N VAL A 69 5.75 -7.64 6.32
CA VAL A 69 5.43 -6.83 7.50
C VAL A 69 5.75 -5.36 7.28
N THR A 70 6.92 -5.03 6.70
CA THR A 70 7.29 -3.62 6.51
C THR A 70 6.44 -2.91 5.47
N LEU A 71 6.02 -3.59 4.39
CA LEU A 71 5.13 -3.00 3.37
C LEU A 71 3.70 -2.85 3.90
N THR A 72 3.12 -3.88 4.52
CA THR A 72 1.78 -3.79 5.12
C THR A 72 1.73 -2.71 6.20
N SER A 73 2.77 -2.63 7.04
CA SER A 73 2.87 -1.58 8.07
C SER A 73 2.99 -0.18 7.45
N ALA A 74 3.76 -0.04 6.36
CA ALA A 74 3.87 1.22 5.65
C ALA A 74 2.53 1.66 5.04
N CYS A 75 1.78 0.75 4.42
CA CYS A 75 0.44 1.05 3.91
C CYS A 75 -0.51 1.50 5.02
N TYR A 76 -0.49 0.81 6.17
CA TYR A 76 -1.29 1.24 7.32
C TYR A 76 -0.87 2.64 7.82
N ILE A 77 0.43 2.91 7.99
CA ILE A 77 0.93 4.20 8.49
C ILE A 77 0.57 5.33 7.52
N VAL A 78 0.86 5.16 6.23
CA VAL A 78 0.65 6.20 5.21
C VAL A 78 -0.84 6.40 4.93
N GLY A 79 -1.62 5.32 4.83
CA GLY A 79 -3.07 5.40 4.60
C GLY A 79 -3.82 6.18 5.69
N MET A 80 -3.31 6.18 6.92
CA MET A 80 -3.91 6.91 8.04
C MET A 80 -3.63 8.42 8.04
N PHE A 81 -2.77 8.94 7.16
CA PHE A 81 -2.38 10.37 7.15
C PHE A 81 -3.55 11.32 6.88
N HIS A 82 -4.57 10.90 6.13
CA HIS A 82 -5.77 11.71 5.91
C HIS A 82 -6.70 11.81 7.13
N HIS A 83 -6.48 10.97 8.15
CA HIS A 83 -7.39 10.75 9.28
C HIS A 83 -6.66 10.63 10.63
N LEU A 84 -5.59 11.42 10.84
CA LEU A 84 -4.71 11.32 12.01
C LEU A 84 -5.43 11.35 13.38
N ASN A 85 -6.52 12.12 13.49
CA ASN A 85 -7.24 12.32 14.76
C ASN A 85 -8.48 11.45 14.91
N THR A 86 -8.80 10.58 13.95
CA THR A 86 -9.93 9.66 14.06
C THR A 86 -9.65 8.64 15.17
N LYS A 87 -10.65 8.37 16.01
CA LYS A 87 -10.56 7.37 17.07
C LYS A 87 -10.87 5.99 16.47
N LEU A 88 -9.93 5.06 16.60
CA LEU A 88 -10.03 3.70 16.09
C LEU A 88 -10.62 2.75 17.14
N LEU A 89 -10.87 1.49 16.77
CA LEU A 89 -11.50 0.47 17.63
C LEU A 89 -10.73 0.20 18.93
N SER A 90 -9.41 0.41 18.94
CA SER A 90 -8.58 0.32 20.16
C SER A 90 -8.87 1.44 21.17
N GLY A 91 -9.58 2.49 20.74
CA GLY A 91 -9.78 3.72 21.48
C GLY A 91 -8.65 4.75 21.30
N LEU A 92 -7.56 4.42 20.60
CA LEU A 92 -6.48 5.33 20.26
C LEU A 92 -6.80 6.16 19.02
N ARG A 93 -6.09 7.28 18.85
CA ARG A 93 -6.13 8.06 17.61
C ARG A 93 -5.24 7.39 16.55
N SER A 94 -5.57 7.54 15.27
CA SER A 94 -4.80 6.93 14.18
C SER A 94 -3.30 7.22 14.25
N TYR A 95 -2.88 8.45 14.57
CA TYR A 95 -1.44 8.75 14.71
C TYR A 95 -0.75 7.96 15.84
N GLN A 96 -1.49 7.64 16.92
CA GLN A 96 -0.97 6.88 18.05
C GLN A 96 -0.80 5.41 17.66
N GLU A 97 -1.75 4.83 16.95
CA GLU A 97 -1.60 3.47 16.41
C GLU A 97 -0.48 3.39 15.38
N SER A 98 -0.39 4.34 14.44
CA SER A 98 0.72 4.39 13.47
C SER A 98 2.08 4.48 14.17
N LEU A 99 2.19 5.25 15.26
CA LEU A 99 3.42 5.32 16.06
C LEU A 99 3.74 3.99 16.74
N LEU A 100 2.74 3.31 17.32
CA LEU A 100 2.93 1.99 17.92
C LEU A 100 3.37 0.95 16.88
N VAL A 101 2.73 0.91 15.72
CA VAL A 101 3.12 0.03 14.60
C VAL A 101 4.55 0.32 14.17
N MET A 102 4.94 1.59 14.07
CA MET A 102 6.31 1.97 13.74
C MET A 102 7.31 1.49 14.81
N LEU A 103 7.02 1.67 16.10
CA LEU A 103 7.89 1.22 17.19
C LEU A 103 8.05 -0.31 17.21
N ILE A 104 6.97 -1.05 16.99
CA ILE A 104 7.01 -2.51 16.87
C ILE A 104 7.88 -2.92 15.68
N ASN A 105 7.73 -2.27 14.52
CA ASN A 105 8.54 -2.57 13.35
C ASN A 105 10.03 -2.31 13.60
N VAL A 106 10.39 -1.18 14.24
CA VAL A 106 11.79 -0.82 14.57
C VAL A 106 12.42 -1.85 15.51
N TYR A 107 11.63 -2.50 16.36
CA TYR A 107 12.12 -3.57 17.22
C TYR A 107 12.48 -4.85 16.45
N PHE A 108 11.72 -5.20 15.40
CA PHE A 108 11.90 -6.46 14.66
C PHE A 108 12.76 -6.34 13.40
N PHE A 109 12.80 -5.17 12.76
CA PHE A 109 13.41 -4.98 11.44
C PHE A 109 14.40 -3.82 11.42
N SER A 110 15.29 -3.84 10.44
CA SER A 110 16.24 -2.75 10.26
C SER A 110 15.53 -1.44 9.90
N PHE A 111 16.08 -0.33 10.37
CA PHE A 111 15.61 1.01 9.99
C PHE A 111 15.55 1.18 8.47
N GLN A 112 16.55 0.65 7.75
CA GLN A 112 16.58 0.69 6.29
C GLN A 112 15.37 -0.03 5.67
N ALA A 113 14.97 -1.19 6.17
CA ALA A 113 13.82 -1.93 5.64
C ALA A 113 12.49 -1.20 5.87
N ILE A 114 12.30 -0.58 7.03
CA ILE A 114 11.08 0.12 7.40
C ILE A 114 10.97 1.43 6.64
N PHE A 115 12.02 2.25 6.70
CA PHE A 115 12.01 3.58 6.10
C PHE A 115 11.89 3.50 4.57
N SER A 116 12.57 2.53 3.94
CA SER A 116 12.39 2.28 2.50
C SER A 116 10.96 1.90 2.14
N SER A 117 10.28 1.06 2.93
CA SER A 117 8.86 0.73 2.70
C SER A 117 7.98 1.97 2.81
N ILE A 118 8.16 2.80 3.83
CA ILE A 118 7.34 4.01 4.01
C ILE A 118 7.50 4.96 2.82
N ILE A 119 8.74 5.21 2.36
CA ILE A 119 8.97 6.10 1.21
C ILE A 119 8.36 5.51 -0.07
N ILE A 120 8.56 4.22 -0.32
CA ILE A 120 8.05 3.56 -1.55
C ILE A 120 6.52 3.53 -1.55
N ILE A 121 5.89 3.22 -0.42
CA ILE A 121 4.43 3.22 -0.33
C ILE A 121 3.88 4.63 -0.47
N LEU A 122 4.49 5.64 0.17
CA LEU A 122 4.10 7.04 0.00
C LEU A 122 4.22 7.49 -1.46
N LEU A 123 5.28 7.08 -2.15
CA LEU A 123 5.46 7.33 -3.58
C LEU A 123 4.32 6.71 -4.40
N ILE A 124 4.00 5.44 -4.16
CA ILE A 124 2.94 4.73 -4.89
C ILE A 124 1.60 5.42 -4.66
N GLN A 125 1.26 5.74 -3.41
CA GLN A 125 -0.01 6.38 -3.08
C GLN A 125 -0.15 7.78 -3.72
N ILE A 126 0.90 8.60 -3.71
CA ILE A 126 0.85 9.91 -4.39
C ILE A 126 0.81 9.73 -5.91
N ALA A 127 1.48 8.71 -6.47
CA ALA A 127 1.41 8.41 -7.89
C ALA A 127 -0.01 8.00 -8.32
N ASP A 128 -0.66 7.14 -7.54
CA ASP A 128 -2.05 6.73 -7.77
C ASP A 128 -2.99 7.95 -7.68
N ASP A 129 -2.84 8.80 -6.66
CA ASP A 129 -3.59 10.05 -6.52
C ASP A 129 -3.43 10.97 -7.76
N ILE A 130 -2.24 11.06 -8.36
CA ILE A 130 -2.02 11.87 -9.58
C ILE A 130 -2.79 11.30 -10.77
N LEU A 131 -2.86 9.98 -10.88
CA LEU A 131 -3.55 9.27 -11.97
C LEU A 131 -5.07 9.38 -11.83
N ASP A 132 -5.58 9.30 -10.60
CA ASP A 132 -7.01 9.24 -10.30
C ASP A 132 -7.63 10.61 -9.97
N VAL A 133 -6.85 11.70 -10.07
CA VAL A 133 -7.24 13.06 -9.66
C VAL A 133 -8.59 13.52 -10.22
N GLU A 134 -8.91 13.17 -11.48
CA GLU A 134 -10.17 13.56 -12.14
C GLU A 134 -11.37 12.78 -11.60
N TRP A 135 -11.17 11.49 -11.31
CA TRP A 135 -12.19 10.62 -10.75
C TRP A 135 -12.46 11.02 -9.29
N ASP A 136 -11.40 11.19 -8.49
CA ASP A 136 -11.52 11.57 -7.08
C ASP A 136 -12.17 12.94 -6.89
N ARG A 137 -11.85 13.89 -7.76
CA ARG A 137 -12.49 15.21 -7.73
C ARG A 137 -13.99 15.12 -8.01
N LYS A 138 -14.42 14.18 -8.86
CA LYS A 138 -15.82 13.98 -9.21
C LYS A 138 -16.62 13.33 -8.06
N TYR A 139 -16.00 12.42 -7.31
CA TYR A 139 -16.67 11.68 -6.22
C TYR A 139 -16.37 12.23 -4.82
N GLY A 140 -15.52 13.25 -4.70
CA GLY A 140 -15.20 13.92 -3.44
C GLY A 140 -14.21 13.15 -2.56
N PHE A 141 -13.44 12.24 -3.15
CA PHE A 141 -12.39 11.51 -2.43
C PHE A 141 -11.22 12.42 -2.06
N LYS A 142 -10.61 12.13 -0.92
CA LYS A 142 -9.41 12.84 -0.47
C LYS A 142 -8.23 12.35 -1.30
N ASN A 143 -7.54 13.29 -1.92
CA ASN A 143 -6.44 13.03 -2.83
C ASN A 143 -5.41 14.14 -2.67
N TYR A 144 -4.13 13.79 -2.52
CA TYR A 144 -3.03 14.73 -2.31
C TYR A 144 -2.87 15.70 -3.48
N ALA A 145 -3.07 15.26 -4.72
CA ALA A 145 -3.03 16.13 -5.90
C ALA A 145 -4.20 17.12 -5.92
N ASN A 146 -5.37 16.76 -5.38
CA ASN A 146 -6.49 17.69 -5.20
C ASN A 146 -6.25 18.70 -4.06
N GLN A 147 -5.57 18.29 -2.99
CA GLN A 147 -5.31 19.14 -1.82
C GLN A 147 -4.15 20.12 -2.02
N PHE A 148 -3.04 19.65 -2.60
CA PHE A 148 -1.79 20.41 -2.73
C PHE A 148 -1.53 20.93 -4.14
N GLY A 149 -2.24 20.39 -5.14
CA GLY A 149 -2.01 20.67 -6.55
C GLY A 149 -1.27 19.54 -7.27
N LYS A 150 -1.64 19.33 -8.55
CA LYS A 150 -1.09 18.25 -9.38
C LYS A 150 0.42 18.42 -9.64
N GLY A 151 0.90 19.66 -9.77
CA GLY A 151 2.31 19.95 -10.01
C GLY A 151 3.17 19.60 -8.81
N GLU A 152 2.73 20.00 -7.63
CA GLU A 152 3.35 19.73 -6.33
C GLU A 152 3.40 18.22 -6.07
N ALA A 153 2.30 17.50 -6.32
CA ALA A 153 2.25 16.06 -6.21
C ALA A 153 3.28 15.38 -7.15
N ILE A 154 3.37 15.79 -8.42
CA ILE A 154 4.36 15.24 -9.37
C ILE A 154 5.80 15.46 -8.86
N ILE A 155 6.12 16.66 -8.39
CA ILE A 155 7.45 16.99 -7.88
C ILE A 155 7.79 16.11 -6.67
N VAL A 156 6.85 15.96 -5.73
CA VAL A 156 7.03 15.11 -4.55
C VAL A 156 7.24 13.65 -4.94
N THR A 157 6.44 13.11 -5.88
CA THR A 157 6.62 11.75 -6.40
C THR A 157 8.00 11.54 -7.00
N LEU A 158 8.51 12.50 -7.78
CA LEU A 158 9.86 12.44 -8.36
C LEU A 158 10.95 12.44 -7.27
N ILE A 159 10.83 13.33 -6.26
CA ILE A 159 11.77 13.41 -5.15
C ILE A 159 11.78 12.09 -4.36
N LEU A 160 10.61 11.56 -4.01
CA LEU A 160 10.50 10.27 -3.30
C LEU A 160 11.07 9.12 -4.13
N GLY A 161 10.92 9.17 -5.46
CA GLY A 161 11.50 8.20 -6.39
C GLY A 161 13.02 8.20 -6.33
N VAL A 162 13.63 9.38 -6.44
CA VAL A 162 15.09 9.53 -6.33
C VAL A 162 15.59 9.06 -4.96
N ILE A 163 14.93 9.48 -3.87
CA ILE A 163 15.29 9.06 -2.51
C ILE A 163 15.20 7.53 -2.37
N SER A 164 14.13 6.92 -2.87
CA SER A 164 13.93 5.46 -2.80
C SER A 164 15.01 4.69 -3.54
N ILE A 165 15.36 5.15 -4.76
CA ILE A 165 16.43 4.57 -5.59
C ILE A 165 17.78 4.66 -4.86
N MET A 166 18.09 5.83 -4.29
CA MET A 166 19.35 6.05 -3.57
C MET A 166 19.43 5.24 -2.27
N PHE A 167 18.29 5.04 -1.60
CA PHE A 167 18.26 4.42 -0.28
C PHE A 167 18.18 2.89 -0.33
N TYR A 168 17.38 2.32 -1.24
CA TYR A 168 17.24 0.87 -1.40
C TYR A 168 16.74 0.45 -2.80
N LEU A 169 17.63 0.55 -3.79
CA LEU A 169 17.35 0.26 -5.20
C LEU A 169 16.61 -1.07 -5.44
N SER A 170 17.05 -2.19 -4.86
CA SER A 170 16.44 -3.48 -5.15
C SER A 170 15.00 -3.57 -4.64
N LYS A 171 14.70 -2.98 -3.48
CA LYS A 171 13.34 -2.94 -2.92
C LYS A 171 12.46 -2.04 -3.77
N PHE A 172 12.96 -0.88 -4.17
CA PHE A 172 12.27 0.02 -5.09
C PHE A 172 11.87 -0.71 -6.39
N LEU A 173 12.82 -1.37 -7.07
CA LEU A 173 12.54 -2.08 -8.32
C LEU A 173 11.49 -3.18 -8.14
N ILE A 174 11.61 -4.02 -7.11
CA ILE A 174 10.67 -5.11 -6.84
C ILE A 174 9.27 -4.57 -6.54
N VAL A 175 9.16 -3.59 -5.65
CA VAL A 175 7.85 -3.13 -5.16
C VAL A 175 7.13 -2.29 -6.22
N VAL A 176 7.84 -1.40 -6.92
CA VAL A 176 7.24 -0.57 -7.99
C VAL A 176 6.82 -1.43 -9.18
N SER A 177 7.65 -2.39 -9.61
CA SER A 177 7.25 -3.31 -10.69
C SER A 177 6.06 -4.19 -10.28
N SER A 178 6.01 -4.64 -9.03
CA SER A 178 4.86 -5.37 -8.48
C SER A 178 3.61 -4.49 -8.48
N ALA A 179 3.70 -3.24 -8.04
CA ALA A 179 2.59 -2.30 -8.00
C ALA A 179 2.01 -2.05 -9.40
N ILE A 180 2.87 -1.78 -10.40
CA ILE A 180 2.45 -1.59 -11.81
C ILE A 180 1.74 -2.84 -12.34
N TRP A 181 2.28 -4.03 -12.05
CA TRP A 181 1.69 -5.29 -12.51
C TRP A 181 0.34 -5.56 -11.85
N ILE A 182 0.23 -5.31 -10.54
CA ILE A 182 -1.03 -5.44 -9.79
C ILE A 182 -2.07 -4.46 -10.34
N GLU A 183 -1.70 -3.21 -10.59
CA GLU A 183 -2.58 -2.20 -11.17
C GLU A 183 -3.16 -2.66 -12.51
N TRP A 184 -2.29 -3.17 -13.39
CA TRP A 184 -2.70 -3.73 -14.67
C TRP A 184 -3.62 -4.95 -14.51
N ALA A 185 -3.26 -5.88 -13.62
CA ALA A 185 -4.05 -7.09 -13.38
C ALA A 185 -5.44 -6.74 -12.80
N TYR A 186 -5.50 -5.79 -11.86
CA TYR A 186 -6.73 -5.35 -11.22
C TYR A 186 -7.69 -4.67 -12.21
N LYS A 187 -7.16 -3.75 -13.03
CA LYS A 187 -7.93 -3.11 -14.11
C LYS A 187 -8.48 -4.09 -15.14
N LYS A 188 -7.82 -5.23 -15.35
CA LYS A 188 -8.29 -6.28 -16.25
C LYS A 188 -9.42 -7.13 -15.63
N ILE A 189 -9.43 -7.28 -14.31
CA ILE A 189 -10.46 -8.05 -13.59
C ILE A 189 -11.77 -7.24 -13.47
N HIS A 190 -11.67 -5.91 -13.31
CA HIS A 190 -12.82 -5.01 -13.19
C HIS A 190 -13.42 -4.53 -14.52
N ARG A 191 -12.87 -4.97 -15.67
CA ARG A 191 -13.44 -4.74 -17.01
C ARG A 191 -14.30 -5.92 -17.45
#